data_AF-A0A1S8WYA2-F1
#
_entry.id   AF-A0A1S8WYA2-F1
#
_cell.length_a   1.000
_cell.length_b   1.000
_cell.length_c   1.000
_cell.angle_alpha   90.00
_cell.angle_beta   90.00
_cell.angle_gamma   90.00
#
_symmetry.space_group_name_H-M   'P 1'
#
loop_
_entity.id
_entity.type
_entity.pdbx_description
1 polymer ?
#
loop_
_entity_poly.entity_id
_entity_poly.type
_entity_poly.pdbx_seq_one_letter_code
_entity_poly.pdbx_strand_id
1 'polypeptide(L)'
;MRPKRSRRNLQARLHATIPLQRDIMDSDSHSDGDKIDSSSESESSEQLVSTALWDFEQCDPRRCSGRKLVRMGITHLLRLNEGFGGVVLTPTATCVLSPSTDRDIMYACGLAVVDCSWAQLETTAFKKLKYRHGRLLPYLVAANPVKYGQPFQLSCAEALAAGLYILNRPAQAIQLLDKFSWGHSFITLNQQLLDAYSHCSTSKELLEAQAQFMDKPKPDRGLTTPHEEQAQGLEPSTVQDLSAKGSLSLKILRDRHWTTREFTELLLLRADLEQNHERSESATPLSILEVGCGVGNFLLPLLEDLVSSANGSCSSSDSNQPSRCLNRLTTASSVYACDISQRAVQMFKDRASRSCLDCTAFVCDISKDGALKEQLYQHQTSANHTVSSLDLVTLIFVLSALNPDDMVTCLKNIRSVLKPGGRLLFRDYGIHDHAQLRFGRGTRLSRERPSYARQDGTLSYFFEKSELEALFFEAGFRTVRCEYVYKHTTNVSENLSVRRVFLQAVAERPVEDRTFPA
;
A
#
# COMPACT_ATOMS: atom_id res chain seq x y z
N MET A 1 36.39 37.59 41.56
CA MET A 1 37.00 36.27 41.81
C MET A 1 36.66 35.30 40.69
N ARG A 2 37.69 34.72 40.07
CA ARG A 2 37.66 33.53 39.20
C ARG A 2 37.43 32.27 40.08
N PRO A 3 37.03 31.09 39.53
CA PRO A 3 37.86 30.35 38.56
C PRO A 3 37.09 29.63 37.43
N LYS A 4 37.46 29.89 36.17
CA LYS A 4 38.12 28.93 35.25
C LYS A 4 38.44 27.53 35.83
N ARG A 5 37.89 26.47 35.23
CA ARG A 5 38.55 25.16 35.16
C ARG A 5 38.68 24.69 33.71
N SER A 6 39.94 24.62 33.29
CA SER A 6 40.44 23.96 32.10
C SER A 6 40.65 22.48 32.40
N ARG A 7 40.32 21.59 31.46
CA ARG A 7 41.04 20.32 31.32
C ARG A 7 41.55 20.21 29.88
N ARG A 8 42.88 20.16 29.81
CA ARG A 8 43.70 19.89 28.63
C ARG A 8 43.60 18.42 28.22
N ASN A 9 43.78 18.21 26.91
CA ASN A 9 44.53 17.15 26.23
C ASN A 9 44.31 15.69 26.65
N LEU A 10 43.76 14.91 25.72
CA LEU A 10 44.37 13.65 25.33
C LEU A 10 44.45 13.58 23.80
N GLN A 11 45.67 13.64 23.31
CA GLN A 11 46.07 13.50 21.92
C GLN A 11 46.34 12.01 21.70
N ALA A 12 45.69 11.36 20.73
CA ALA A 12 46.24 10.16 20.09
C ALA A 12 45.51 9.88 18.78
N ARG A 13 46.28 10.02 17.70
CA ARG A 13 46.11 9.36 16.40
C ARG A 13 45.70 7.90 16.59
N LEU A 14 44.84 7.39 15.72
CA LEU A 14 44.93 6.03 15.19
C LEU A 14 44.18 5.97 13.85
N HIS A 15 44.96 6.08 12.77
CA HIS A 15 44.69 5.32 11.56
C HIS A 15 44.62 3.84 11.97
N ALA A 16 43.46 3.22 11.82
CA ALA A 16 43.33 1.77 11.96
C ALA A 16 42.99 1.20 10.59
N THR A 17 44.06 0.90 9.86
CA THR A 17 44.11 -0.05 8.75
C THR A 17 43.62 -1.41 9.26
N ILE A 18 42.67 -2.02 8.57
CA ILE A 18 42.18 -3.38 8.86
C ILE A 18 43.32 -4.37 8.53
N PRO A 19 43.74 -5.26 9.44
CA PRO A 19 44.77 -6.25 9.14
C PRO A 19 44.19 -7.46 8.40
N LEU A 20 44.84 -7.83 7.30
CA LEU A 20 44.78 -9.14 6.67
C LEU A 20 45.49 -10.15 7.58
N GLN A 21 44.77 -11.18 8.02
CA GLN A 21 45.35 -12.31 8.73
C GLN A 21 45.75 -13.37 7.71
N ARG A 22 47.06 -13.54 7.50
CA ARG A 22 47.68 -14.69 6.84
C ARG A 22 48.02 -15.70 7.92
N ASP A 23 47.43 -16.89 7.84
CA ASP A 23 47.97 -18.08 8.50
C ASP A 23 48.78 -18.86 7.45
N ILE A 24 50.07 -19.03 7.74
CA ILE A 24 51.01 -19.91 7.04
C ILE A 24 51.36 -21.02 8.02
N MET A 25 51.19 -22.27 7.58
CA MET A 25 51.87 -23.51 8.00
C MET A 25 51.19 -24.64 7.20
N ASP A 26 51.82 -25.61 6.55
CA ASP A 26 53.20 -25.94 6.20
C ASP A 26 53.05 -27.19 5.30
N SER A 27 53.76 -27.31 4.16
CA SER A 27 54.06 -28.62 3.56
C SER A 27 55.04 -28.52 2.39
N ASP A 28 56.26 -29.03 2.62
CA ASP A 28 57.20 -29.43 1.58
C ASP A 28 56.77 -30.76 0.94
N SER A 29 56.70 -30.83 -0.39
CA SER A 29 57.38 -31.83 -1.24
C SER A 29 56.87 -31.87 -2.70
N HIS A 30 57.76 -31.48 -3.63
CA HIS A 30 58.06 -32.02 -4.97
C HIS A 30 56.96 -32.76 -5.78
N SER A 31 56.61 -32.26 -6.99
CA SER A 31 57.20 -32.68 -8.28
C SER A 31 56.47 -32.08 -9.51
N ASP A 32 57.20 -32.10 -10.63
CA ASP A 32 57.00 -31.63 -12.02
C ASP A 32 55.60 -31.59 -12.67
N GLY A 33 55.45 -30.67 -13.63
CA GLY A 33 54.84 -31.00 -14.93
C GLY A 33 53.70 -30.13 -15.46
N ASP A 34 54.04 -29.30 -16.45
CA ASP A 34 53.24 -28.89 -17.62
C ASP A 34 52.13 -27.81 -17.60
N LYS A 35 52.42 -26.80 -18.44
CA LYS A 35 51.59 -25.75 -19.06
C LYS A 35 50.18 -26.17 -19.44
N ILE A 36 49.18 -25.34 -19.11
CA ILE A 36 48.15 -24.89 -20.07
C ILE A 36 47.79 -23.42 -19.76
N ASP A 37 47.89 -22.60 -20.81
CA ASP A 37 47.51 -21.20 -20.88
C ASP A 37 45.98 -21.04 -20.74
N SER A 38 45.52 -20.32 -19.73
CA SER A 38 44.19 -19.72 -19.73
C SER A 38 44.29 -18.35 -19.07
N SER A 39 44.10 -17.33 -19.89
CA SER A 39 44.03 -15.92 -19.52
C SER A 39 42.97 -15.72 -18.44
N SER A 40 43.41 -15.65 -17.18
CA SER A 40 42.59 -15.17 -16.08
C SER A 40 42.52 -13.64 -16.20
N GLU A 41 41.38 -13.15 -16.67
CA GLU A 41 41.01 -11.76 -16.49
C GLU A 41 41.01 -11.47 -14.98
N SER A 42 41.94 -10.62 -14.57
CA SER A 42 42.05 -10.13 -13.20
C SER A 42 40.77 -9.40 -12.81
N GLU A 43 40.01 -9.95 -11.87
CA GLU A 43 38.93 -9.23 -11.20
C GLU A 43 39.52 -7.99 -10.49
N SER A 44 39.43 -6.84 -11.15
CA SER A 44 39.74 -5.56 -10.53
C SER A 44 38.75 -5.32 -9.39
N SER A 45 39.26 -5.11 -8.18
CA SER A 45 38.42 -4.70 -7.04
C SER A 45 37.69 -3.40 -7.38
N GLU A 46 36.39 -3.50 -7.71
CA GLU A 46 35.61 -2.32 -8.09
C GLU A 46 35.52 -1.35 -6.91
N GLN A 47 36.14 -0.18 -7.07
CA GLN A 47 36.14 0.87 -6.06
C GLN A 47 34.70 1.39 -5.87
N LEU A 48 34.16 1.18 -4.67
CA LEU A 48 32.83 1.65 -4.25
C LEU A 48 32.80 3.19 -4.23
N VAL A 49 31.72 3.76 -4.76
CA VAL A 49 31.49 5.22 -4.75
C VAL A 49 31.05 5.64 -3.35
N SER A 50 31.68 6.69 -2.81
CA SER A 50 31.23 7.29 -1.54
C SER A 50 29.88 8.00 -1.74
N THR A 51 28.91 7.71 -0.88
CA THR A 51 27.61 8.41 -0.88
C THR A 51 27.47 9.34 0.32
N ALA A 52 26.81 10.48 0.13
CA ALA A 52 26.57 11.45 1.20
C ALA A 52 25.17 12.06 1.19
N LEU A 53 24.77 12.67 2.31
CA LEU A 53 23.44 13.22 2.54
C LEU A 53 23.53 14.50 3.38
N TRP A 54 22.91 15.59 2.94
CA TRP A 54 22.49 16.64 3.88
C TRP A 54 21.09 16.34 4.39
N ASP A 55 20.85 16.55 5.68
CA ASP A 55 19.51 16.44 6.24
C ASP A 55 19.05 17.75 6.89
N PHE A 56 17.87 18.21 6.50
CA PHE A 56 17.19 19.38 7.08
C PHE A 56 16.27 19.03 8.27
N GLU A 57 16.19 17.75 8.65
CA GLU A 57 15.44 17.23 9.80
C GLU A 57 13.92 17.50 9.71
N GLN A 58 13.41 17.51 8.48
CA GLN A 58 12.00 17.80 8.18
C GLN A 58 11.12 16.54 8.17
N CYS A 59 11.73 15.36 8.25
CA CYS A 59 11.09 14.04 8.22
C CYS A 59 11.32 13.29 9.54
N ASP A 60 10.46 12.34 9.87
CA ASP A 60 10.70 11.42 10.99
C ASP A 60 12.01 10.63 10.75
N PRO A 61 13.05 10.81 11.59
CA PRO A 61 14.35 10.18 11.37
C PRO A 61 14.27 8.65 11.41
N ARG A 62 13.26 8.05 12.07
CA ARG A 62 13.07 6.59 12.11
C ARG A 62 12.59 6.04 10.77
N ARG A 63 11.77 6.81 10.05
CA ARG A 63 11.13 6.39 8.79
C ARG A 63 11.84 6.91 7.54
N CYS A 64 12.68 7.93 7.68
CA CYS A 64 13.46 8.48 6.58
C CYS A 64 14.44 7.45 5.96
N SER A 65 14.37 7.27 4.65
CA SER A 65 15.23 6.36 3.90
C SER A 65 16.70 6.81 3.90
N GLY A 66 16.96 8.13 3.80
CA GLY A 66 18.31 8.70 3.89
C GLY A 66 18.94 8.45 5.26
N ARG A 67 18.23 8.77 6.34
CA ARG A 67 18.69 8.49 7.72
C ARG A 67 18.87 7.00 8.00
N LYS A 68 18.09 6.12 7.37
CA LYS A 68 18.30 4.68 7.45
C LYS A 68 19.66 4.28 6.85
N LEU A 69 20.02 4.80 5.67
CA LEU A 69 21.32 4.55 5.05
C LEU A 69 22.49 5.07 5.89
N VAL A 70 22.32 6.26 6.51
CA VAL A 70 23.30 6.83 7.46
C VAL A 70 23.49 5.90 8.67
N ARG A 71 22.40 5.41 9.29
CA ARG A 71 22.48 4.47 10.42
C ARG A 71 23.19 3.16 10.07
N MET A 72 23.12 2.74 8.81
CA MET A 72 23.77 1.52 8.31
C MET A 72 25.22 1.76 7.87
N GLY A 73 25.74 2.99 7.98
CA GLY A 73 27.10 3.33 7.58
C GLY A 73 27.34 3.36 6.07
N ILE A 74 26.27 3.31 5.26
CA ILE A 74 26.36 3.28 3.78
C ILE A 74 26.53 4.69 3.19
N THR A 75 25.93 5.68 3.85
CA THR A 75 25.90 7.08 3.40
C THR A 75 26.39 8.00 4.51
N HIS A 76 27.31 8.91 4.19
CA HIS A 76 27.86 9.88 5.14
C HIS A 76 26.90 11.06 5.36
N LEU A 77 26.62 11.41 6.62
CA LEU A 77 25.83 12.58 6.94
C LEU A 77 26.70 13.85 6.94
N LEU A 78 26.39 14.77 6.04
CA LEU A 78 27.06 16.06 5.93
C LEU A 78 26.44 17.09 6.88
N ARG A 79 27.28 17.94 7.47
CA ARG A 79 26.80 19.14 8.17
C ARG A 79 26.32 20.17 7.14
N LEU A 80 25.32 20.98 7.48
CA LEU A 80 24.75 21.97 6.56
C LEU A 80 25.78 22.99 5.99
N ASN A 81 26.86 23.26 6.72
CA ASN A 81 27.94 24.17 6.30
C ASN A 81 29.13 23.46 5.64
N GLU A 82 29.12 22.13 5.61
CA GLU A 82 30.12 21.28 4.97
C GLU A 82 29.88 21.27 3.47
N GLY A 83 30.97 21.36 2.70
CA GLY A 83 30.90 21.32 1.24
C GLY A 83 31.03 19.90 0.71
N PHE A 84 30.39 19.63 -0.43
CA PHE A 84 30.56 18.38 -1.16
C PHE A 84 31.09 18.65 -2.57
N GLY A 85 32.20 18.00 -2.92
CA GLY A 85 32.88 18.17 -4.21
C GLY A 85 32.33 17.30 -5.33
N GLY A 86 31.54 16.27 -5.00
CA GLY A 86 30.98 15.33 -5.97
C GLY A 86 29.67 15.79 -6.60
N VAL A 87 29.00 14.86 -7.27
CA VAL A 87 27.68 15.08 -7.90
C VAL A 87 26.62 15.20 -6.80
N VAL A 88 25.76 16.21 -6.88
CA VAL A 88 24.67 16.42 -5.91
C VAL A 88 23.33 16.35 -6.63
N LEU A 89 22.54 15.33 -6.31
CA LEU A 89 21.18 15.17 -6.79
C LEU A 89 20.26 16.03 -5.92
N THR A 90 19.67 17.07 -6.51
CA THR A 90 18.87 18.05 -5.77
C THR A 90 17.74 18.60 -6.64
N PRO A 91 16.52 18.77 -6.09
CA PRO A 91 15.38 19.32 -6.82
C PRO A 91 15.55 20.80 -7.20
N THR A 92 16.59 21.46 -6.68
CA THR A 92 16.90 22.87 -6.97
C THR A 92 17.94 23.08 -8.06
N ALA A 93 18.48 22.00 -8.62
CA ALA A 93 19.42 22.09 -9.72
C ALA A 93 18.73 22.59 -11.00
N THR A 94 19.49 23.24 -11.87
CA THR A 94 19.02 23.74 -13.17
C THR A 94 19.46 22.87 -14.34
N CYS A 95 20.35 21.90 -14.09
CA CYS A 95 20.91 21.02 -15.11
C CYS A 95 20.56 19.56 -14.79
N VAL A 96 20.17 18.78 -15.79
CA VAL A 96 19.97 17.33 -15.65
C VAL A 96 21.33 16.62 -15.64
N LEU A 97 21.41 15.42 -15.07
CA LEU A 97 22.61 14.57 -15.16
C LEU A 97 23.17 14.49 -16.58
N SER A 98 24.49 14.52 -16.71
CA SER A 98 25.26 14.30 -17.93
C SER A 98 26.17 13.09 -17.70
N PRO A 99 25.76 11.87 -18.09
CA PRO A 99 26.35 10.66 -17.54
C PRO A 99 27.87 10.53 -17.74
N SER A 100 28.42 10.94 -18.89
CA SER A 100 29.87 10.83 -19.10
C SER A 100 30.66 11.73 -18.15
N THR A 101 30.33 13.02 -18.09
CA THR A 101 31.05 13.99 -17.25
C THR A 101 30.80 13.78 -15.77
N ASP A 102 29.56 13.49 -15.40
CA ASP A 102 29.18 13.34 -14.00
C ASP A 102 29.69 12.01 -13.40
N ARG A 103 29.94 11.00 -14.24
CA ARG A 103 30.57 9.74 -13.81
C ARG A 103 32.01 9.96 -13.33
N ASP A 104 32.79 10.77 -14.05
CA ASP A 104 34.17 11.09 -13.64
C ASP A 104 34.19 11.85 -12.31
N ILE A 105 33.28 12.82 -12.15
CA ILE A 105 33.11 13.59 -10.91
C ILE A 105 32.66 12.66 -9.77
N MET A 106 31.73 11.75 -10.03
CA MET A 106 31.25 10.77 -9.06
C MET A 106 32.37 9.84 -8.60
N TYR A 107 33.22 9.34 -9.49
CA TYR A 107 34.35 8.50 -9.08
C TYR A 107 35.40 9.26 -8.31
N ALA A 108 35.69 10.50 -8.68
CA ALA A 108 36.68 11.31 -7.98
C ALA A 108 36.21 11.79 -6.60
N CYS A 109 34.92 12.12 -6.46
CA CYS A 109 34.43 12.92 -5.33
C CYS A 109 33.12 12.42 -4.69
N GLY A 110 32.50 11.38 -5.23
CA GLY A 110 31.28 10.76 -4.69
C GLY A 110 29.96 11.32 -5.21
N LEU A 111 28.87 10.78 -4.66
CA LEU A 111 27.48 11.14 -4.99
C LEU A 111 26.73 11.57 -3.72
N ALA A 112 25.98 12.67 -3.77
CA ALA A 112 25.18 13.13 -2.65
C ALA A 112 23.73 13.44 -3.03
N VAL A 113 22.87 13.43 -2.02
CA VAL A 113 21.46 13.84 -2.09
C VAL A 113 21.15 14.83 -0.97
N VAL A 114 20.02 15.54 -1.10
CA VAL A 114 19.50 16.44 -0.06
C VAL A 114 18.20 15.87 0.51
N ASP A 115 18.24 15.43 1.76
CA ASP A 115 17.05 15.02 2.52
C ASP A 115 16.25 16.26 2.91
N CYS A 116 15.10 16.40 2.27
CA CYS A 116 14.13 17.43 2.56
C CYS A 116 12.73 16.88 2.29
N SER A 117 11.74 17.50 2.92
CA SER A 117 10.36 17.17 2.62
C SER A 117 9.97 17.79 1.28
N TRP A 118 9.39 16.97 0.39
CA TRP A 118 8.75 17.44 -0.85
C TRP A 118 7.70 18.54 -0.59
N ALA A 119 7.10 18.58 0.60
CA ALA A 119 6.10 19.59 0.99
C ALA A 119 6.72 20.94 1.42
N GLN A 120 8.03 21.00 1.62
CA GLN A 120 8.73 22.16 2.17
C GLN A 120 9.83 22.68 1.25
N LEU A 121 9.84 22.32 -0.04
CA LEU A 121 10.90 22.74 -0.96
C LEU A 121 11.08 24.26 -1.01
N GLU A 122 9.98 25.03 -1.07
CA GLU A 122 10.04 26.50 -1.15
C GLU A 122 10.60 27.14 0.13
N THR A 123 10.35 26.52 1.28
CA THR A 123 10.79 27.02 2.60
C THR A 123 12.14 26.48 3.02
N THR A 124 12.68 25.48 2.32
CA THR A 124 13.94 24.82 2.68
C THR A 124 15.12 25.70 2.29
N ALA A 125 16.06 25.87 3.22
CA ALA A 125 17.19 26.78 3.06
C ALA A 125 18.32 26.17 2.19
N PHE A 126 18.01 25.75 0.96
CA PHE A 126 18.97 25.16 0.01
C PHE A 126 20.18 26.04 -0.27
N LYS A 127 20.02 27.37 -0.19
CA LYS A 127 21.12 28.36 -0.34
C LYS A 127 22.26 28.18 0.67
N LYS A 128 22.03 27.46 1.78
CA LYS A 128 23.06 27.17 2.78
C LYS A 128 24.02 26.06 2.35
N LEU A 129 23.58 25.18 1.43
CA LEU A 129 24.37 24.04 0.99
C LEU A 129 25.50 24.48 0.06
N LYS A 130 26.67 23.87 0.22
CA LYS A 130 27.86 24.20 -0.57
C LYS A 130 28.20 23.05 -1.50
N TYR A 131 27.84 23.17 -2.77
CA TYR A 131 28.19 22.22 -3.82
C TYR A 131 28.41 22.93 -5.15
N ARG A 132 29.10 22.27 -6.08
CA ARG A 132 29.36 22.79 -7.44
C ARG A 132 28.61 22.03 -8.53
N HIS A 133 28.38 20.73 -8.34
CA HIS A 133 27.85 19.84 -9.37
C HIS A 133 26.42 19.38 -9.06
N GLY A 134 25.50 20.35 -8.94
CA GLY A 134 24.07 20.07 -8.75
C GLY A 134 23.42 19.52 -10.01
N ARG A 135 22.63 18.44 -9.88
CA ARG A 135 21.93 17.76 -10.97
C ARG A 135 20.49 17.41 -10.62
N LEU A 136 19.61 17.52 -11.61
CA LEU A 136 18.29 16.92 -11.64
C LEU A 136 18.40 15.47 -12.15
N LEU A 137 17.61 14.57 -11.58
CA LEU A 137 17.40 13.25 -12.14
C LEU A 137 16.38 13.33 -13.29
N PRO A 138 16.53 12.49 -14.34
CA PRO A 138 15.48 12.33 -15.34
C PRO A 138 14.21 11.70 -14.76
N TYR A 139 13.18 11.64 -15.61
CA TYR A 139 11.95 10.92 -15.35
C TYR A 139 12.25 9.48 -14.93
N LEU A 140 11.85 9.19 -13.70
CA LEU A 140 11.81 7.89 -13.08
C LEU A 140 10.58 7.86 -12.17
N VAL A 141 10.07 6.67 -11.93
CA VAL A 141 8.87 6.44 -11.12
C VAL A 141 9.29 5.88 -9.77
N ALA A 142 8.80 6.49 -8.70
CA ALA A 142 9.05 6.01 -7.35
C ALA A 142 8.43 4.62 -7.12
N ALA A 143 9.17 3.74 -6.46
CA ALA A 143 8.72 2.45 -5.95
C ALA A 143 8.62 2.41 -4.42
N ASN A 144 9.02 3.47 -3.71
CA ASN A 144 8.88 3.54 -2.27
C ASN A 144 7.40 3.53 -1.83
N PRO A 145 7.04 2.93 -0.67
CA PRO A 145 5.64 2.77 -0.25
C PRO A 145 4.87 4.08 0.00
N VAL A 146 5.56 5.22 0.12
CA VAL A 146 4.94 6.52 0.38
C VAL A 146 4.51 7.19 -0.93
N LYS A 147 5.37 7.16 -1.95
CA LYS A 147 5.18 7.85 -3.24
C LYS A 147 5.12 6.90 -4.43
N TYR A 148 4.80 5.63 -4.21
CA TYR A 148 4.74 4.61 -5.25
C TYR A 148 3.95 5.07 -6.49
N GLY A 149 4.52 4.87 -7.67
CA GLY A 149 3.92 5.24 -8.94
C GLY A 149 3.99 6.75 -9.27
N GLN A 150 4.51 7.60 -8.37
CA GLN A 150 4.65 9.02 -8.65
C GLN A 150 5.92 9.31 -9.46
N PRO A 151 5.83 10.01 -10.60
CA PRO A 151 7.00 10.41 -11.34
C PRO A 151 7.77 11.50 -10.60
N PHE A 152 9.10 11.48 -10.71
CA PHE A 152 10.06 12.44 -10.12
C PHE A 152 10.11 12.50 -8.58
N GLN A 153 9.13 11.95 -7.86
CA GLN A 153 9.05 12.00 -6.39
C GLN A 153 9.79 10.83 -5.73
N LEU A 154 11.05 10.68 -6.09
CA LEU A 154 11.91 9.64 -5.51
C LEU A 154 12.23 9.93 -4.04
N SER A 155 12.41 8.87 -3.26
CA SER A 155 13.04 8.95 -1.95
C SER A 155 14.56 9.17 -2.08
N CYS A 156 15.23 9.59 -1.01
CA CYS A 156 16.69 9.78 -1.02
C CYS A 156 17.45 8.48 -1.36
N ALA A 157 16.91 7.31 -1.01
CA ALA A 157 17.54 6.03 -1.33
C ALA A 157 17.41 5.71 -2.84
N GLU A 158 16.22 5.92 -3.41
CA GLU A 158 15.98 5.75 -4.84
C GLU A 158 16.76 6.77 -5.68
N ALA A 159 16.87 8.02 -5.22
CA ALA A 159 17.65 9.04 -5.89
C ALA A 159 19.15 8.67 -5.94
N LEU A 160 19.72 8.22 -4.81
CA LEU A 160 21.10 7.71 -4.78
C LEU A 160 21.27 6.50 -5.70
N ALA A 161 20.35 5.53 -5.65
CA ALA A 161 20.39 4.34 -6.50
C ALA A 161 20.30 4.69 -7.99
N ALA A 162 19.39 5.59 -8.36
CA ALA A 162 19.24 6.07 -9.73
C ALA A 162 20.52 6.76 -10.22
N GLY A 163 21.12 7.62 -9.41
CA GLY A 163 22.39 8.27 -9.74
C GLY A 163 23.52 7.25 -9.95
N LEU A 164 23.67 6.30 -9.03
CA LEU A 164 24.65 5.22 -9.15
C LEU A 164 24.43 4.40 -10.43
N TYR A 165 23.18 4.02 -10.73
CA TYR A 165 22.85 3.21 -11.88
C TYR A 165 23.16 3.94 -13.20
N ILE A 166 22.65 5.17 -13.35
CA ILE A 166 22.84 6.00 -14.54
C ILE A 166 24.33 6.30 -14.77
N LEU A 167 25.11 6.43 -13.71
CA LEU A 167 26.56 6.70 -13.77
C LEU A 167 27.41 5.41 -13.79
N ASN A 168 26.82 4.27 -14.19
CA ASN A 168 27.48 2.98 -14.40
C ASN A 168 28.04 2.30 -13.13
N ARG A 169 27.26 2.32 -12.04
CA ARG A 169 27.42 1.49 -10.83
C ARG A 169 26.13 0.74 -10.45
N PRO A 170 25.56 -0.09 -11.35
CA PRO A 170 24.30 -0.79 -11.08
C PRO A 170 24.40 -1.77 -9.91
N ALA A 171 25.53 -2.47 -9.73
CA ALA A 171 25.73 -3.39 -8.62
C ALA A 171 25.63 -2.68 -7.25
N GLN A 172 26.28 -1.51 -7.13
CA GLN A 172 26.19 -0.70 -5.91
C GLN A 172 24.78 -0.12 -5.70
N ALA A 173 24.10 0.28 -6.77
CA ALA A 173 22.71 0.74 -6.70
C ALA A 173 21.77 -0.34 -6.14
N ILE A 174 21.90 -1.58 -6.62
CA ILE A 174 21.14 -2.74 -6.16
C ILE A 174 21.44 -3.03 -4.68
N GLN A 175 22.73 -3.14 -4.32
CA GLN A 175 23.15 -3.39 -2.94
C GLN A 175 22.65 -2.32 -1.94
N LEU A 176 22.55 -1.05 -2.38
CA LEU A 176 21.99 0.04 -1.58
C LEU A 176 20.47 -0.16 -1.38
N LEU A 177 19.75 -0.57 -2.42
CA LEU A 177 18.30 -0.78 -2.37
C LEU A 177 17.90 -2.07 -1.65
N ASP A 178 18.74 -3.11 -1.62
CA ASP A 178 18.50 -4.35 -0.88
C ASP A 178 18.30 -4.13 0.63
N LYS A 179 18.68 -2.96 1.14
CA LYS A 179 18.42 -2.58 2.54
C LYS A 179 16.93 -2.27 2.79
N PHE A 180 16.11 -2.23 1.74
CA PHE A 180 14.69 -1.95 1.77
C PHE A 180 13.92 -3.12 1.16
N SER A 181 12.88 -3.59 1.84
CA SER A 181 12.05 -4.70 1.36
C SER A 181 11.40 -4.44 -0.01
N TRP A 182 11.18 -3.18 -0.35
CA TRP A 182 10.63 -2.71 -1.63
C TRP A 182 11.70 -2.29 -2.65
N GLY A 183 12.98 -2.32 -2.29
CA GLY A 183 14.06 -1.72 -3.09
C GLY A 183 14.19 -2.33 -4.48
N HIS A 184 14.07 -3.66 -4.58
CA HIS A 184 14.08 -4.39 -5.86
C HIS A 184 13.03 -3.85 -6.84
N SER A 185 11.85 -3.45 -6.34
CA SER A 185 10.75 -2.93 -7.16
C SER A 185 11.13 -1.64 -7.88
N PHE A 186 12.04 -0.83 -7.35
CA PHE A 186 12.51 0.40 -8.01
C PHE A 186 13.29 0.10 -9.29
N ILE A 187 14.20 -0.89 -9.23
CA ILE A 187 14.99 -1.32 -10.38
C ILE A 187 14.08 -1.95 -11.42
N THR A 188 13.21 -2.88 -11.02
CA THR A 188 12.26 -3.54 -11.94
C THR A 188 11.33 -2.54 -12.62
N LEU A 189 10.76 -1.59 -11.86
CA LEU A 189 9.82 -0.60 -12.39
C LEU A 189 10.46 0.33 -13.43
N ASN A 190 11.74 0.65 -13.25
CA ASN A 190 12.44 1.63 -14.08
C ASN A 190 13.50 1.01 -15.00
N GLN A 191 13.58 -0.32 -15.11
CA GLN A 191 14.71 -1.02 -15.74
C GLN A 191 15.01 -0.50 -17.15
N GLN A 192 13.98 -0.44 -18.01
CA GLN A 192 14.14 0.05 -19.40
C GLN A 192 14.69 1.49 -19.46
N LEU A 193 14.30 2.35 -18.53
CA LEU A 193 14.77 3.73 -18.46
C LEU A 193 16.17 3.81 -17.88
N LEU A 194 16.44 3.09 -16.79
CA LEU A 194 17.75 3.05 -16.13
C LEU A 194 18.82 2.50 -17.08
N ASP A 195 18.50 1.46 -17.83
CA ASP A 195 19.34 0.90 -18.88
C ASP A 195 19.55 1.92 -20.00
N ALA A 196 18.48 2.53 -20.53
CA ALA A 196 18.62 3.53 -21.59
C ALA A 196 19.49 4.74 -21.14
N TYR A 197 19.28 5.22 -19.92
CA TYR A 197 20.01 6.35 -19.36
C TYR A 197 21.48 6.03 -19.08
N SER A 198 21.83 4.80 -18.67
CA SER A 198 23.22 4.42 -18.39
C SER A 198 24.10 4.34 -19.66
N HIS A 199 23.48 4.16 -20.82
CA HIS A 199 24.13 4.19 -22.14
C HIS A 199 24.24 5.60 -22.74
N CYS A 200 23.57 6.60 -22.18
CA CYS A 200 23.69 7.99 -22.64
C CYS A 200 25.04 8.59 -22.21
N SER A 201 25.56 9.54 -22.97
CA SER A 201 26.79 10.27 -22.64
C SER A 201 26.51 11.69 -22.15
N THR A 202 25.47 12.33 -22.68
CA THR A 202 25.14 13.74 -22.43
C THR A 202 23.75 13.93 -21.82
N SER A 203 23.50 15.06 -21.15
CA SER A 203 22.15 15.41 -20.68
C SER A 203 21.12 15.49 -21.80
N LYS A 204 21.55 15.84 -23.02
CA LYS A 204 20.68 15.92 -24.20
C LYS A 204 20.20 14.52 -24.60
N GLU A 205 21.11 13.57 -24.77
CA GLU A 205 20.77 12.17 -25.10
C GLU A 205 19.88 11.55 -24.03
N LEU A 206 20.14 11.84 -22.76
CA LEU A 206 19.36 11.35 -21.64
C LEU A 206 17.92 11.91 -21.67
N LEU A 207 17.74 13.19 -22.00
CA LEU A 207 16.42 13.79 -22.21
C LEU A 207 15.72 13.29 -23.48
N GLU A 208 16.47 12.98 -24.54
CA GLU A 208 15.93 12.36 -25.76
C GLU A 208 15.46 10.93 -25.49
N ALA A 209 16.23 10.12 -24.75
CA ALA A 209 15.83 8.78 -24.31
C ALA A 209 14.57 8.83 -23.43
N GLN A 210 14.48 9.84 -22.55
CA GLN A 210 13.28 10.11 -21.76
C GLN A 210 12.10 10.43 -22.68
N ALA A 211 12.25 11.37 -23.62
CA ALA A 211 11.18 11.75 -24.56
C ALA A 211 10.72 10.56 -25.40
N GLN A 212 11.65 9.77 -25.94
CA GLN A 212 11.34 8.55 -26.68
C GLN A 212 10.56 7.54 -25.83
N PHE A 213 10.89 7.40 -24.54
CA PHE A 213 10.11 6.54 -23.64
C PHE A 213 8.69 7.09 -23.41
N MET A 214 8.54 8.41 -23.31
CA MET A 214 7.26 9.08 -23.10
C MET A 214 6.39 9.11 -24.38
N ASP A 215 7.02 9.10 -25.56
CA ASP A 215 6.36 9.20 -26.88
C ASP A 215 6.07 7.84 -27.54
N LYS A 216 6.66 6.74 -27.05
CA LYS A 216 6.36 5.39 -27.57
C LYS A 216 4.84 5.09 -27.43
N PRO A 217 4.10 4.89 -28.54
CA PRO A 217 2.80 4.25 -28.47
C PRO A 217 3.05 2.81 -27.99
N LYS A 218 2.44 2.43 -26.86
CA LYS A 218 2.63 1.09 -26.31
C LYS A 218 2.14 0.06 -27.34
N PRO A 219 2.96 -0.94 -27.72
CA PRO A 219 2.53 -1.97 -28.64
C PRO A 219 1.32 -2.70 -28.05
N ASP A 220 0.37 -2.99 -28.92
CA ASP A 220 -0.82 -3.78 -28.62
C ASP A 220 -0.37 -5.16 -28.14
N ARG A 221 -0.38 -5.39 -26.82
CA ARG A 221 -0.11 -6.71 -26.28
C ARG A 221 -1.37 -7.54 -26.47
N GLY A 222 -1.46 -8.15 -27.64
CA GLY A 222 -2.35 -9.27 -27.89
C GLY A 222 -2.16 -10.34 -26.82
N LEU A 223 -3.29 -10.90 -26.38
CA LEU A 223 -3.39 -12.05 -25.51
C LEU A 223 -2.59 -13.23 -26.09
N THR A 224 -1.39 -13.47 -25.57
CA THR A 224 -0.78 -14.80 -25.57
C THR A 224 -0.08 -15.02 -24.23
N THR A 225 -0.66 -15.89 -23.43
CA THR A 225 -0.08 -16.49 -22.22
C THR A 225 0.98 -17.53 -22.62
N PRO A 226 2.14 -17.57 -21.95
CA PRO A 226 2.89 -18.81 -21.81
C PRO A 226 3.05 -19.22 -20.34
N HIS A 227 2.54 -20.42 -20.02
CA HIS A 227 2.97 -21.37 -18.98
C HIS A 227 2.90 -20.90 -17.51
N GLU A 228 2.09 -21.45 -16.59
CA GLU A 228 1.76 -22.87 -16.33
C GLU A 228 2.94 -23.82 -16.57
N GLU A 229 3.87 -23.85 -15.61
CA GLU A 229 4.56 -25.07 -15.20
C GLU A 229 5.26 -24.90 -13.83
N GLN A 230 5.05 -25.89 -12.97
CA GLN A 230 5.84 -26.26 -11.79
C GLN A 230 5.59 -25.53 -10.46
N ALA A 231 4.47 -25.90 -9.84
CA ALA A 231 4.44 -26.18 -8.41
C ALA A 231 5.06 -27.56 -8.15
N GLN A 232 6.13 -27.65 -7.36
CA GLN A 232 6.50 -28.87 -6.62
C GLN A 232 7.53 -28.56 -5.52
N GLY A 233 7.17 -28.88 -4.29
CA GLY A 233 8.09 -29.25 -3.20
C GLY A 233 8.57 -28.13 -2.27
N LEU A 234 7.98 -28.05 -1.07
CA LEU A 234 8.70 -28.09 0.22
C LEU A 234 7.69 -27.96 1.38
N GLU A 235 7.58 -29.03 2.17
CA GLU A 235 6.82 -29.11 3.44
C GLU A 235 7.56 -28.41 4.60
N PRO A 236 6.85 -28.08 5.70
CA PRO A 236 7.28 -27.11 6.70
C PRO A 236 8.02 -27.75 7.87
N SER A 237 9.08 -27.10 8.36
CA SER A 237 9.52 -27.27 9.75
C SER A 237 10.26 -26.03 10.27
N THR A 238 9.74 -25.52 11.40
CA THR A 238 10.42 -24.93 12.56
C THR A 238 11.50 -23.88 12.26
N VAL A 239 11.36 -22.61 12.65
CA VAL A 239 11.76 -22.14 14.00
C VAL A 239 10.90 -20.96 14.45
N GLN A 240 10.42 -21.09 15.70
CA GLN A 240 9.76 -20.09 16.53
C GLN A 240 10.67 -18.90 16.87
N ASP A 241 10.00 -17.84 17.31
CA ASP A 241 10.47 -16.84 18.27
C ASP A 241 11.08 -15.55 17.71
N LEU A 242 10.24 -14.53 17.61
CA LEU A 242 10.56 -13.14 17.93
C LEU A 242 9.24 -12.43 18.29
N SER A 243 8.64 -12.88 19.40
CA SER A 243 7.64 -12.08 20.10
C SER A 243 8.33 -10.94 20.86
N ALA A 244 7.60 -9.82 21.01
CA ALA A 244 7.93 -8.68 21.86
C ALA A 244 9.02 -7.69 21.39
N LYS A 245 8.72 -6.89 20.35
CA LYS A 245 9.08 -5.45 20.33
C LYS A 245 8.00 -4.57 19.69
N GLY A 246 7.16 -4.01 20.57
CA GLY A 246 6.89 -2.57 20.54
C GLY A 246 5.78 -2.05 19.65
N SER A 247 4.53 -2.33 20.03
CA SER A 247 3.43 -1.36 20.17
C SER A 247 3.75 0.10 19.76
N LEU A 248 3.58 0.45 18.48
CA LEU A 248 3.50 1.85 18.03
C LEU A 248 2.97 1.96 16.58
N SER A 249 1.80 1.38 16.28
CA SER A 249 1.06 1.68 15.02
C SER A 249 -0.47 1.50 15.09
N LEU A 250 -1.07 1.42 16.29
CA LEU A 250 -2.53 1.32 16.45
C LEU A 250 -3.22 2.64 16.83
N LYS A 251 -2.50 3.77 16.85
CA LYS A 251 -3.04 5.08 17.29
C LYS A 251 -3.58 5.99 16.17
N ILE A 252 -3.54 5.58 14.90
CA ILE A 252 -3.96 6.45 13.76
C ILE A 252 -5.34 6.05 13.17
N LEU A 253 -5.99 5.01 13.69
CA LEU A 253 -7.25 4.50 13.09
C LEU A 253 -8.47 4.68 13.99
N ARG A 254 -8.54 5.78 14.75
CA ARG A 254 -9.45 5.91 15.90
C ARG A 254 -10.64 6.87 15.73
N ASP A 255 -10.94 7.35 14.53
CA ASP A 255 -12.14 8.19 14.36
C ASP A 255 -12.81 7.99 12.99
N ARG A 256 -13.97 7.31 12.96
CA ARG A 256 -14.77 7.06 11.74
C ARG A 256 -16.27 7.26 11.97
N HIS A 257 -16.67 8.34 12.63
CA HIS A 257 -18.07 8.78 12.73
C HIS A 257 -18.73 9.16 11.38
N TRP A 258 -18.09 8.91 10.23
CA TRP A 258 -18.66 9.22 8.92
C TRP A 258 -19.66 8.16 8.47
N THR A 259 -19.51 6.90 8.86
CA THR A 259 -20.28 5.78 8.28
C THR A 259 -21.78 5.92 8.54
N THR A 260 -22.18 6.32 9.74
CA THR A 260 -23.58 6.57 10.12
C THR A 260 -24.14 7.89 9.60
N ARG A 261 -23.27 8.89 9.33
CA ARG A 261 -23.68 10.16 8.69
C ARG A 261 -23.97 9.96 7.20
N GLU A 262 -23.26 9.04 6.56
CA GLU A 262 -23.36 8.82 5.12
C GLU A 262 -24.35 7.71 4.76
N PHE A 263 -24.51 6.69 5.61
CA PHE A 263 -25.56 5.69 5.50
C PHE A 263 -26.50 5.77 6.70
N THR A 264 -27.55 6.56 6.57
CA THR A 264 -28.62 6.65 7.56
C THR A 264 -29.33 5.31 7.76
N GLU A 265 -29.26 4.40 6.78
CA GLU A 265 -29.72 3.01 6.90
C GLU A 265 -28.96 2.25 8.00
N LEU A 266 -27.71 2.61 8.28
CA LEU A 266 -26.96 2.05 9.41
C LEU A 266 -27.37 2.68 10.75
N LEU A 267 -28.10 3.79 10.75
CA LEU A 267 -28.76 4.29 11.97
C LEU A 267 -29.97 3.43 12.33
N LEU A 268 -30.58 2.73 11.38
CA LEU A 268 -31.63 1.74 11.68
C LEU A 268 -31.06 0.57 12.51
N LEU A 269 -29.79 0.20 12.29
CA LEU A 269 -29.08 -0.72 13.18
C LEU A 269 -29.04 -0.22 14.62
N ARG A 270 -28.98 1.09 14.85
CA ARG A 270 -29.01 1.66 16.21
C ARG A 270 -30.43 1.79 16.76
N ALA A 271 -31.37 2.25 15.93
CA ALA A 271 -32.75 2.51 16.35
C ALA A 271 -33.49 1.23 16.76
N ASP A 272 -33.30 0.13 16.04
CA ASP A 272 -33.90 -1.16 16.42
C ASP A 272 -33.25 -1.72 17.71
N LEU A 273 -31.96 -1.51 17.94
CA LEU A 273 -31.26 -1.93 19.17
C LEU A 273 -31.67 -1.12 20.42
N GLU A 274 -31.95 0.18 20.25
CA GLU A 274 -32.41 1.07 21.31
C GLU A 274 -33.91 0.92 21.60
N GLN A 275 -34.76 0.66 20.60
CA GLN A 275 -36.19 0.43 20.80
C GLN A 275 -36.51 -0.98 21.33
N ASN A 276 -35.67 -1.98 21.02
CA ASN A 276 -35.75 -3.32 21.62
C ASN A 276 -35.39 -3.35 23.11
N HIS A 277 -34.92 -2.24 23.69
CA HIS A 277 -34.76 -2.12 25.15
C HIS A 277 -36.10 -1.98 25.89
N GLU A 278 -37.18 -1.56 25.22
CA GLU A 278 -38.46 -1.25 25.87
C GLU A 278 -39.71 -1.95 25.29
N ARG A 279 -39.65 -2.67 24.15
CA ARG A 279 -40.81 -3.45 23.64
C ARG A 279 -40.49 -4.84 23.04
N SER A 280 -41.20 -5.83 23.58
CA SER A 280 -41.64 -7.14 23.02
C SER A 280 -40.59 -8.16 22.55
N GLU A 281 -40.73 -9.39 23.05
CA GLU A 281 -40.01 -10.64 22.68
C GLU A 281 -40.22 -11.10 21.21
N SER A 282 -40.59 -10.20 20.30
CA SER A 282 -41.07 -10.55 18.95
C SER A 282 -40.33 -9.86 17.79
N ALA A 283 -39.29 -9.05 18.05
CA ALA A 283 -38.48 -8.45 16.99
C ALA A 283 -37.41 -9.45 16.52
N THR A 284 -37.43 -9.80 15.23
CA THR A 284 -36.43 -10.73 14.67
C THR A 284 -35.06 -10.06 14.63
N PRO A 285 -33.99 -10.75 15.07
CA PRO A 285 -32.63 -10.22 15.06
C PRO A 285 -32.18 -9.82 13.65
N LEU A 286 -31.59 -8.64 13.49
CA LEU A 286 -31.05 -8.16 12.21
C LEU A 286 -29.87 -9.02 11.75
N SER A 287 -29.83 -9.36 10.48
CA SER A 287 -28.79 -10.19 9.88
C SER A 287 -28.07 -9.42 8.77
N ILE A 288 -26.75 -9.29 8.91
CA ILE A 288 -25.94 -8.37 8.12
C ILE A 288 -24.75 -9.12 7.54
N LEU A 289 -24.38 -8.79 6.30
CA LEU A 289 -23.14 -9.26 5.68
C LEU A 289 -22.30 -8.10 5.14
N GLU A 290 -21.02 -8.07 5.52
CA GLU A 290 -19.99 -7.24 4.88
C GLU A 290 -19.26 -8.05 3.79
N VAL A 291 -19.51 -7.73 2.52
CA VAL A 291 -18.75 -8.28 1.38
C VAL A 291 -17.52 -7.42 1.15
N GLY A 292 -16.35 -8.06 1.01
CA GLY A 292 -15.06 -7.37 0.91
C GLY A 292 -14.62 -6.75 2.23
N CYS A 293 -14.70 -7.52 3.32
CA CYS A 293 -14.53 -7.01 4.68
C CYS A 293 -13.10 -6.53 5.00
N GLY A 294 -12.11 -6.92 4.21
CA GLY A 294 -10.72 -6.57 4.43
C GLY A 294 -10.29 -6.90 5.86
N VAL A 295 -9.70 -5.92 6.55
CA VAL A 295 -9.28 -6.05 7.96
C VAL A 295 -10.34 -5.55 8.95
N GLY A 296 -11.60 -5.43 8.52
CA GLY A 296 -12.73 -5.02 9.35
C GLY A 296 -12.77 -3.52 9.63
N ASN A 297 -12.68 -2.73 8.56
CA ASN A 297 -12.56 -1.26 8.65
C ASN A 297 -13.89 -0.50 8.49
N PHE A 298 -14.96 -1.20 8.10
CA PHE A 298 -16.27 -0.61 7.88
C PHE A 298 -17.26 -1.00 8.98
N LEU A 299 -17.59 -2.29 9.15
CA LEU A 299 -18.62 -2.70 10.10
C LEU A 299 -18.12 -2.81 11.55
N LEU A 300 -16.93 -3.38 11.78
CA LEU A 300 -16.43 -3.59 13.15
C LEU A 300 -16.36 -2.32 14.01
N PRO A 301 -15.90 -1.14 13.52
CA PRO A 301 -15.94 0.08 14.32
C PRO A 301 -17.34 0.45 14.82
N LEU A 302 -18.38 0.22 14.00
CA LEU A 302 -19.77 0.50 14.40
C LEU A 302 -20.22 -0.43 15.52
N LEU A 303 -19.88 -1.71 15.42
CA LEU A 303 -20.17 -2.70 16.45
C LEU A 303 -19.37 -2.44 17.73
N GLU A 304 -18.10 -2.06 17.61
CA GLU A 304 -17.22 -1.66 18.73
C GLU A 304 -17.81 -0.47 19.50
N ASP A 305 -18.33 0.55 18.80
CA ASP A 305 -18.98 1.71 19.42
C ASP A 305 -20.29 1.33 20.14
N LEU A 306 -21.08 0.41 19.57
CA LEU A 306 -22.31 -0.08 20.19
C LEU A 306 -22.03 -0.84 21.49
N VAL A 307 -21.03 -1.72 21.47
CA VAL A 307 -20.58 -2.46 22.66
C VAL A 307 -20.02 -1.50 23.73
N SER A 308 -19.24 -0.50 23.31
CA SER A 308 -18.68 0.51 24.22
C SER A 308 -19.75 1.38 24.87
N SER A 309 -20.81 1.73 24.14
CA SER A 309 -21.94 2.53 24.64
C SER A 309 -22.79 1.74 25.65
N ALA A 310 -22.95 0.43 25.46
CA ALA A 310 -23.68 -0.45 26.39
C ALA A 310 -22.97 -0.59 27.76
N ASN A 311 -21.63 -0.63 27.76
CA ASN A 311 -20.80 -0.69 28.97
C ASN A 311 -20.81 0.61 29.80
N GLY A 312 -21.31 1.73 29.26
CA GLY A 312 -21.41 3.00 29.98
C GLY A 312 -22.60 3.11 30.94
N SER A 313 -23.55 2.16 30.89
CA SER A 313 -24.80 2.22 31.68
C SER A 313 -24.81 1.34 32.94
N CYS A 314 -23.83 0.45 33.13
CA CYS A 314 -23.79 -0.46 34.27
C CYS A 314 -23.00 0.12 35.46
N SER A 315 -23.61 1.06 36.17
CA SER A 315 -23.19 1.43 37.53
C SER A 315 -23.86 0.53 38.57
N SER A 316 -23.39 -0.71 38.74
CA SER A 316 -23.74 -1.53 39.91
C SER A 316 -22.68 -2.59 40.21
N SER A 317 -21.77 -2.23 41.12
CA SER A 317 -21.19 -2.99 42.25
C SER A 317 -21.31 -4.52 42.37
N ASP A 318 -21.21 -5.32 41.31
CA ASP A 318 -21.02 -6.77 41.45
C ASP A 318 -19.83 -7.25 40.62
N SER A 319 -18.69 -7.39 41.30
CA SER A 319 -17.37 -7.64 40.72
C SER A 319 -17.08 -9.11 40.41
N ASN A 320 -18.08 -9.91 40.03
CA ASN A 320 -17.83 -11.33 39.73
C ASN A 320 -18.67 -11.95 38.60
N GLN A 321 -19.22 -11.13 37.70
CA GLN A 321 -19.82 -11.61 36.45
C GLN A 321 -19.39 -10.68 35.31
N PRO A 322 -18.57 -11.15 34.34
CA PRO A 322 -18.44 -10.45 33.08
C PRO A 322 -19.79 -10.53 32.34
N SER A 323 -20.61 -9.51 32.53
CA SER A 323 -21.41 -8.88 31.48
C SER A 323 -22.46 -9.76 30.76
N ARG A 324 -23.52 -10.16 31.48
CA ARG A 324 -24.77 -10.69 30.86
C ARG A 324 -25.46 -9.70 29.89
N CYS A 325 -25.21 -8.39 30.01
CA CYS A 325 -25.70 -7.38 29.05
C CYS A 325 -24.85 -7.29 27.77
N LEU A 326 -23.56 -7.61 27.84
CA LEU A 326 -22.64 -7.51 26.69
C LEU A 326 -22.99 -8.53 25.61
N ASN A 327 -23.39 -9.73 26.04
CA ASN A 327 -23.89 -10.76 25.14
C ASN A 327 -25.16 -10.33 24.42
N ARG A 328 -26.06 -9.54 25.04
CA ARG A 328 -27.41 -9.33 24.50
C ARG A 328 -27.46 -8.47 23.23
N LEU A 329 -26.52 -7.53 23.05
CA LEU A 329 -26.46 -6.70 21.83
C LEU A 329 -25.82 -7.41 20.64
N THR A 330 -24.82 -8.28 20.85
CA THR A 330 -24.19 -9.06 19.78
C THR A 330 -24.94 -10.36 19.49
N THR A 331 -25.67 -10.93 20.45
CA THR A 331 -26.51 -12.13 20.23
C THR A 331 -27.81 -11.83 19.51
N ALA A 332 -28.22 -10.57 19.42
CA ALA A 332 -29.46 -10.15 18.76
C ALA A 332 -29.26 -9.82 17.27
N SER A 333 -28.09 -10.07 16.68
CA SER A 333 -27.88 -9.85 15.25
C SER A 333 -26.82 -10.81 14.70
N SER A 334 -27.15 -11.52 13.62
CA SER A 334 -26.17 -12.40 12.96
C SER A 334 -25.29 -11.56 12.03
N VAL A 335 -24.02 -11.38 12.42
CA VAL A 335 -23.05 -10.60 11.65
C VAL A 335 -22.12 -11.54 10.87
N TYR A 336 -22.16 -11.41 9.55
CA TYR A 336 -21.31 -12.13 8.62
C TYR A 336 -20.33 -11.18 7.93
N ALA A 337 -19.19 -11.72 7.51
CA ALA A 337 -18.21 -11.00 6.72
C ALA A 337 -17.50 -11.94 5.75
N CYS A 338 -17.17 -11.47 4.55
CA CYS A 338 -16.36 -12.25 3.63
C CYS A 338 -15.36 -11.42 2.84
N ASP A 339 -14.26 -12.06 2.45
CA ASP A 339 -13.23 -11.48 1.59
C ASP A 339 -12.60 -12.60 0.77
N ILE A 340 -12.08 -12.29 -0.42
CA ILE A 340 -11.35 -13.28 -1.22
C ILE A 340 -9.99 -13.64 -0.58
N SER A 341 -9.43 -12.75 0.24
CA SER A 341 -8.15 -12.94 0.91
C SER A 341 -8.30 -13.65 2.26
N GLN A 342 -7.79 -14.87 2.35
CA GLN A 342 -7.65 -15.61 3.62
C GLN A 342 -6.95 -14.78 4.72
N ARG A 343 -5.95 -13.98 4.33
CA ARG A 343 -5.22 -13.11 5.26
C ARG A 343 -6.12 -12.00 5.82
N ALA A 344 -6.92 -11.37 4.97
CA ALA A 344 -7.87 -10.34 5.39
C ALA A 344 -8.90 -10.91 6.36
N VAL A 345 -9.49 -12.06 6.02
CA VAL A 345 -10.44 -12.79 6.88
C VAL A 345 -9.81 -13.12 8.24
N GLN A 346 -8.55 -13.57 8.29
CA GLN A 346 -7.88 -13.84 9.57
C GLN A 346 -7.71 -12.55 10.40
N MET A 347 -7.25 -11.46 9.79
CA MET A 347 -7.09 -10.17 10.48
C MET A 347 -8.43 -9.59 10.97
N PHE A 348 -9.51 -9.80 10.21
CA PHE A 348 -10.87 -9.45 10.63
C PHE A 348 -11.27 -10.25 11.88
N LYS A 349 -11.11 -11.58 11.86
CA LYS A 349 -11.42 -12.47 12.99
C LYS A 349 -10.62 -12.09 14.24
N ASP A 350 -9.33 -11.84 14.10
CA ASP A 350 -8.45 -11.43 15.19
C ASP A 350 -8.90 -10.09 15.80
N ARG A 351 -9.43 -9.17 14.99
CA ARG A 351 -9.99 -7.91 15.48
C ARG A 351 -11.33 -8.11 16.17
N ALA A 352 -12.26 -8.82 15.54
CA ALA A 352 -13.57 -9.11 16.13
C ALA A 352 -13.43 -9.78 17.50
N SER A 353 -12.56 -10.80 17.61
CA SER A 353 -12.26 -11.50 18.86
C SER A 353 -11.69 -10.58 19.94
N ARG A 354 -10.70 -9.73 19.61
CA ARG A 354 -10.14 -8.74 20.55
C ARG A 354 -11.16 -7.70 21.02
N SER A 355 -12.16 -7.41 20.20
CA SER A 355 -13.27 -6.51 20.52
C SER A 355 -14.48 -7.23 21.14
N CYS A 356 -14.35 -8.53 21.46
CA CYS A 356 -15.42 -9.37 22.00
C CYS A 356 -16.70 -9.37 21.15
N LEU A 357 -16.56 -9.26 19.82
CA LEU A 357 -17.65 -9.27 18.87
C LEU A 357 -17.88 -10.69 18.32
N ASP A 358 -19.12 -11.16 18.39
CA ASP A 358 -19.55 -12.41 17.76
C ASP A 358 -19.83 -12.16 16.27
N CYS A 359 -18.85 -12.48 15.42
CA CYS A 359 -18.94 -12.30 13.98
C CYS A 359 -18.42 -13.54 13.27
N THR A 360 -19.15 -13.97 12.24
CA THR A 360 -18.76 -15.10 11.39
C THR A 360 -18.10 -14.60 10.12
N ALA A 361 -16.80 -14.86 9.94
CA ALA A 361 -16.07 -14.45 8.74
C ALA A 361 -15.52 -15.65 7.95
N PHE A 362 -15.56 -15.58 6.62
CA PHE A 362 -15.16 -16.68 5.74
C PHE A 362 -14.54 -16.18 4.42
N VAL A 363 -13.76 -17.04 3.76
CA VAL A 363 -13.21 -16.73 2.44
C VAL A 363 -14.28 -16.95 1.38
N CYS A 364 -14.46 -15.97 0.51
CA CYS A 364 -15.45 -16.04 -0.56
C CYS A 364 -14.95 -15.27 -1.79
N ASP A 365 -14.83 -15.97 -2.91
CA ASP A 365 -14.73 -15.31 -4.21
C ASP A 365 -16.14 -14.97 -4.70
N ILE A 366 -16.54 -13.72 -4.47
CA ILE A 366 -17.89 -13.24 -4.79
C ILE A 366 -18.18 -13.21 -6.30
N SER A 367 -17.15 -13.35 -7.16
CA SER A 367 -17.30 -13.41 -8.62
C SER A 367 -17.85 -14.75 -9.12
N LYS A 368 -17.81 -15.81 -8.31
CA LYS A 368 -18.23 -17.15 -8.70
C LYS A 368 -19.70 -17.39 -8.39
N ASP A 369 -20.45 -17.85 -9.38
CA ASP A 369 -21.90 -18.10 -9.24
C ASP A 369 -22.18 -19.08 -8.08
N GLY A 370 -23.13 -18.72 -7.21
CA GLY A 370 -23.51 -19.51 -6.04
C GLY A 370 -22.55 -19.48 -4.85
N ALA A 371 -21.33 -18.94 -4.98
CA ALA A 371 -20.29 -19.05 -3.96
C ALA A 371 -20.69 -18.46 -2.60
N LEU A 372 -21.38 -17.31 -2.60
CA LEU A 372 -21.80 -16.69 -1.35
C LEU A 372 -22.85 -17.52 -0.60
N LYS A 373 -23.78 -18.10 -1.36
CA LYS A 373 -24.85 -18.96 -0.85
C LYS A 373 -24.26 -20.22 -0.19
N GLU A 374 -23.30 -20.83 -0.87
CA GLU A 374 -22.59 -22.01 -0.38
C GLU A 374 -21.83 -21.73 0.92
N GLN A 375 -21.05 -20.65 0.96
CA GLN A 375 -20.27 -20.28 2.14
C GLN A 375 -21.16 -19.96 3.34
N LEU A 376 -22.26 -19.24 3.14
CA LEU A 376 -23.22 -18.97 4.22
C LEU A 376 -23.87 -20.26 4.73
N TYR A 377 -24.20 -21.20 3.85
CA TYR A 377 -24.76 -22.50 4.25
C TYR A 377 -23.79 -23.30 5.14
N GLN A 378 -22.49 -23.29 4.82
CA GLN A 378 -21.45 -23.97 5.60
C GLN A 378 -21.23 -23.34 6.98
N HIS A 379 -21.52 -22.05 7.12
CA HIS A 379 -21.21 -21.26 8.32
C HIS A 379 -22.45 -20.88 9.16
N GLN A 380 -23.66 -21.22 8.71
CA GLN A 380 -24.88 -21.09 9.51
C GLN A 380 -25.02 -22.29 10.45
N THR A 381 -25.10 -22.01 11.75
CA THR A 381 -25.12 -23.03 12.82
C THR A 381 -26.53 -23.49 13.22
N SER A 382 -27.58 -22.93 12.61
CA SER A 382 -28.99 -23.18 13.00
C SER A 382 -29.70 -24.10 12.00
N ALA A 383 -30.37 -25.13 12.51
CA ALA A 383 -31.08 -26.16 11.73
C ALA A 383 -32.29 -25.68 10.90
N ASN A 384 -32.57 -24.36 10.85
CA ASN A 384 -33.62 -23.78 10.00
C ASN A 384 -32.99 -23.20 8.72
N HIS A 385 -32.85 -24.06 7.72
CA HIS A 385 -32.19 -23.82 6.43
C HIS A 385 -32.97 -22.88 5.49
N THR A 386 -33.02 -21.57 5.78
CA THR A 386 -33.46 -20.58 4.79
C THR A 386 -32.28 -19.71 4.36
N VAL A 387 -31.83 -19.90 3.12
CA VAL A 387 -30.59 -19.27 2.61
C VAL A 387 -30.81 -17.81 2.15
N SER A 388 -32.05 -17.36 2.00
CA SER A 388 -32.42 -15.95 1.76
C SER A 388 -32.91 -15.30 3.06
N SER A 389 -31.99 -14.97 3.95
CA SER A 389 -32.32 -14.48 5.30
C SER A 389 -31.75 -13.10 5.63
N LEU A 390 -30.82 -12.57 4.83
CA LEU A 390 -30.11 -11.34 5.18
C LEU A 390 -30.97 -10.09 5.02
N ASP A 391 -30.96 -9.23 6.03
CA ASP A 391 -31.63 -7.94 6.03
C ASP A 391 -30.84 -6.89 5.25
N LEU A 392 -29.51 -6.92 5.41
CA LEU A 392 -28.62 -5.89 4.92
C LEU A 392 -27.31 -6.49 4.41
N VAL A 393 -26.87 -6.07 3.23
CA VAL A 393 -25.53 -6.38 2.70
C VAL A 393 -24.81 -5.08 2.40
N THR A 394 -23.53 -4.99 2.75
CA THR A 394 -22.69 -3.84 2.41
C THR A 394 -21.65 -4.23 1.37
N LEU A 395 -21.51 -3.42 0.33
CA LEU A 395 -20.59 -3.62 -0.79
C LEU A 395 -19.80 -2.32 -1.02
N ILE A 396 -18.72 -2.17 -0.26
CA ILE A 396 -17.96 -0.93 -0.13
C ILE A 396 -16.56 -1.10 -0.72
N PHE A 397 -16.28 -0.42 -1.84
CA PHE A 397 -15.02 -0.52 -2.61
C PHE A 397 -14.69 -1.95 -3.09
N VAL A 398 -15.72 -2.71 -3.48
CA VAL A 398 -15.58 -4.10 -3.92
C VAL A 398 -15.73 -4.25 -5.42
N LEU A 399 -16.82 -3.75 -6.02
CA LEU A 399 -17.07 -3.95 -7.45
C LEU A 399 -15.93 -3.36 -8.29
N SER A 400 -15.33 -2.24 -7.87
CA SER A 400 -14.21 -1.65 -8.59
C SER A 400 -12.96 -2.53 -8.66
N ALA A 401 -12.83 -3.52 -7.78
CA ALA A 401 -11.72 -4.47 -7.78
C ALA A 401 -12.02 -5.75 -8.60
N LEU A 402 -13.24 -5.90 -9.13
CA LEU A 402 -13.63 -7.05 -9.95
C LEU A 402 -13.45 -6.77 -11.45
N ASN A 403 -13.38 -7.84 -12.24
CA ASN A 403 -13.57 -7.73 -13.67
C ASN A 403 -15.01 -7.23 -13.92
N PRO A 404 -15.22 -6.21 -14.77
CA PRO A 404 -16.56 -5.71 -15.11
C PRO A 404 -17.56 -6.80 -15.51
N ASP A 405 -17.10 -7.86 -16.17
CA ASP A 405 -17.95 -8.98 -16.62
C ASP A 405 -18.47 -9.83 -15.45
N ASP A 406 -17.79 -9.79 -14.29
CA ASP A 406 -18.17 -10.53 -13.07
C ASP A 406 -19.07 -9.71 -12.14
N MET A 407 -19.26 -8.41 -12.37
CA MET A 407 -19.98 -7.52 -11.46
C MET A 407 -21.46 -7.91 -11.31
N VAL A 408 -22.12 -8.32 -12.39
CA VAL A 408 -23.52 -8.78 -12.36
C VAL A 408 -23.63 -10.09 -11.57
N THR A 409 -22.68 -11.01 -11.74
CA THR A 409 -22.62 -12.27 -10.96
C THR A 409 -22.45 -12.00 -9.47
N CYS A 410 -21.54 -11.09 -9.11
CA CYS A 410 -21.38 -10.61 -7.73
C CYS A 410 -22.70 -10.06 -7.15
N LEU A 411 -23.39 -9.20 -7.89
CA LEU A 411 -24.68 -8.66 -7.46
C LEU A 411 -25.78 -9.73 -7.36
N LYS A 412 -25.83 -10.70 -8.28
CA LYS A 412 -26.77 -11.83 -8.22
C LYS A 412 -26.52 -12.72 -7.00
N ASN A 413 -25.25 -12.97 -6.66
CA ASN A 413 -24.88 -13.67 -5.44
C ASN A 413 -25.43 -12.97 -4.20
N ILE A 414 -25.23 -11.64 -4.10
CA ILE A 414 -25.75 -10.81 -3.00
C ILE A 414 -27.29 -10.85 -2.97
N ARG A 415 -27.94 -10.70 -4.12
CA ARG A 415 -29.40 -10.78 -4.23
C ARG A 415 -29.93 -12.09 -3.66
N SER A 416 -29.27 -13.21 -3.97
CA SER A 416 -29.74 -14.55 -3.61
C SER A 416 -29.81 -14.78 -2.09
N VAL A 417 -29.03 -14.04 -1.31
CA VAL A 417 -28.93 -14.20 0.15
C VAL A 417 -29.69 -13.14 0.94
N LEU A 418 -30.04 -12.01 0.30
CA LEU A 418 -30.94 -11.01 0.87
C LEU A 418 -32.37 -11.54 0.95
N LYS A 419 -33.13 -11.18 1.97
CA LYS A 419 -34.58 -11.42 2.01
C LYS A 419 -35.34 -10.47 1.07
N PRO A 420 -36.59 -10.78 0.68
CA PRO A 420 -37.52 -9.78 0.11
C PRO A 420 -37.59 -8.50 0.94
N GLY A 421 -37.36 -7.34 0.30
CA GLY A 421 -37.24 -6.03 0.96
C GLY A 421 -35.89 -5.75 1.62
N GLY A 422 -34.97 -6.72 1.63
CA GLY A 422 -33.60 -6.57 2.11
C GLY A 422 -32.80 -5.59 1.24
N ARG A 423 -31.84 -4.89 1.86
CA ARG A 423 -31.12 -3.79 1.22
C ARG A 423 -29.65 -4.08 0.99
N LEU A 424 -29.14 -3.55 -0.11
CA LEU A 424 -27.73 -3.47 -0.46
C LEU A 424 -27.27 -2.01 -0.29
N LEU A 425 -26.29 -1.79 0.56
CA LEU A 425 -25.58 -0.52 0.68
C LEU A 425 -24.32 -0.57 -0.17
N PHE A 426 -24.24 0.30 -1.17
CA PHE A 426 -23.14 0.36 -2.11
C PHE A 426 -22.36 1.65 -1.96
N ARG A 427 -21.04 1.55 -2.05
CA ARG A 427 -20.18 2.69 -2.35
C ARG A 427 -18.94 2.27 -3.08
N ASP A 428 -18.61 2.99 -4.14
CA ASP A 428 -17.35 2.81 -4.85
C ASP A 428 -16.89 4.12 -5.50
N TYR A 429 -15.83 4.08 -6.31
CA TYR A 429 -15.33 5.26 -7.02
C TYR A 429 -16.32 5.71 -8.10
N GLY A 430 -16.58 7.02 -8.16
CA GLY A 430 -17.34 7.62 -9.26
C GLY A 430 -16.42 8.08 -10.37
N ILE A 431 -16.95 8.22 -11.59
CA ILE A 431 -16.24 8.91 -12.67
C ILE A 431 -15.79 10.31 -12.25
N HIS A 432 -14.67 10.73 -12.81
CA HIS A 432 -13.91 11.95 -12.50
C HIS A 432 -13.34 12.01 -11.08
N ASP A 433 -13.29 10.90 -10.33
CA ASP A 433 -12.51 10.83 -9.09
C ASP A 433 -11.05 11.20 -9.37
N HIS A 434 -10.42 11.91 -8.43
CA HIS A 434 -9.01 12.24 -8.55
C HIS A 434 -8.13 10.99 -8.76
N ALA A 435 -8.49 9.82 -8.19
CA ALA A 435 -7.76 8.59 -8.47
C ALA A 435 -7.88 8.15 -9.94
N GLN A 436 -9.05 8.36 -10.57
CA GLN A 436 -9.24 8.08 -12.00
C GLN A 436 -8.32 8.94 -12.86
N LEU A 437 -8.28 10.23 -12.57
CA LEU A 437 -7.54 11.22 -13.37
C LEU A 437 -6.02 11.00 -13.33
N ARG A 438 -5.52 10.26 -12.33
CA ARG A 438 -4.12 9.88 -12.21
C ARG A 438 -3.73 8.64 -13.01
N PHE A 439 -4.70 7.86 -13.49
CA PHE A 439 -4.37 6.69 -14.30
C PHE A 439 -3.74 7.13 -15.62
N GLY A 440 -2.50 6.71 -15.84
CA GLY A 440 -1.72 7.05 -17.02
C GLY A 440 -2.15 6.29 -18.27
N ARG A 441 -1.57 6.66 -19.42
CA ARG A 441 -1.85 5.97 -20.69
C ARG A 441 -1.43 4.49 -20.61
N GLY A 442 -2.35 3.58 -20.93
CA GLY A 442 -2.14 2.13 -20.94
C GLY A 442 -2.46 1.38 -19.65
N THR A 443 -2.94 2.04 -18.60
CA THR A 443 -3.57 1.34 -17.47
C THR A 443 -5.05 1.09 -17.70
N ARG A 444 -5.68 1.81 -18.62
CA ARG A 444 -7.08 1.63 -19.00
C ARG A 444 -7.25 0.33 -19.80
N LEU A 445 -8.14 -0.54 -19.32
CA LEU A 445 -8.36 -1.88 -19.86
C LEU A 445 -9.42 -1.93 -20.97
N SER A 446 -10.31 -0.93 -21.02
CA SER A 446 -11.38 -0.84 -22.03
C SER A 446 -11.56 0.59 -22.51
N ARG A 447 -11.82 0.77 -23.81
CA ARG A 447 -12.19 2.08 -24.38
C ARG A 447 -13.61 2.48 -24.02
N GLU A 448 -14.49 1.50 -23.86
CA GLU A 448 -15.93 1.69 -23.62
C GLU A 448 -16.24 1.80 -22.14
N ARG A 449 -15.52 1.04 -21.31
CA ARG A 449 -15.73 0.99 -19.86
C ARG A 449 -14.62 1.70 -19.08
N PRO A 450 -14.92 2.43 -18.00
CA PRO A 450 -13.93 3.08 -17.13
C PRO A 450 -13.21 2.07 -16.20
N SER A 451 -12.65 1.01 -16.79
CA SER A 451 -11.86 -0.02 -16.12
C SER A 451 -10.36 0.20 -16.30
N TYR A 452 -9.60 0.01 -15.23
CA TYR A 452 -8.17 0.26 -15.16
C TYR A 452 -7.47 -0.84 -14.36
N ALA A 453 -6.27 -1.26 -14.78
CA ALA A 453 -5.37 -2.04 -13.96
C ALA A 453 -4.46 -1.12 -13.13
N ARG A 454 -4.30 -1.46 -11.86
CA ARG A 454 -3.26 -0.93 -10.99
C ARG A 454 -1.93 -1.61 -11.29
N GLN A 455 -0.87 -1.04 -10.73
CA GLN A 455 0.49 -1.50 -10.94
C GLN A 455 0.77 -2.86 -10.28
N ASP A 456 0.01 -3.23 -9.25
CA ASP A 456 0.04 -4.57 -8.62
C ASP A 456 -0.86 -5.59 -9.34
N GLY A 457 -1.39 -5.24 -10.51
CA GLY A 457 -2.29 -6.08 -11.29
C GLY A 457 -3.75 -6.09 -10.79
N THR A 458 -4.05 -5.45 -9.66
CA THR A 458 -5.42 -5.34 -9.16
C THR A 458 -6.24 -4.38 -10.03
N LEU A 459 -7.56 -4.52 -10.02
CA LEU A 459 -8.45 -3.74 -10.87
C LEU A 459 -8.94 -2.45 -10.17
N SER A 460 -9.37 -1.50 -10.97
CA SER A 460 -10.07 -0.29 -10.54
C SER A 460 -11.08 0.12 -11.58
N TYR A 461 -12.32 0.26 -11.13
CA TYR A 461 -13.44 0.75 -11.92
C TYR A 461 -13.97 2.07 -11.36
N PHE A 462 -14.49 2.93 -12.24
CA PHE A 462 -15.07 4.22 -11.85
C PHE A 462 -16.46 4.36 -12.43
N PHE A 463 -17.48 4.33 -11.58
CA PHE A 463 -18.86 4.14 -12.02
C PHE A 463 -19.51 5.44 -12.51
N GLU A 464 -20.23 5.31 -13.62
CA GLU A 464 -21.32 6.23 -13.96
C GLU A 464 -22.59 5.87 -13.18
N LYS A 465 -23.40 6.87 -12.84
CA LYS A 465 -24.66 6.65 -12.10
C LYS A 465 -25.61 5.70 -12.86
N SER A 466 -25.86 6.00 -14.13
CA SER A 466 -26.75 5.22 -15.00
C SER A 466 -26.27 3.79 -15.21
N GLU A 467 -24.95 3.59 -15.29
CA GLU A 467 -24.33 2.28 -15.40
C GLU A 467 -24.56 1.44 -14.15
N LEU A 468 -24.34 2.00 -12.95
CA LEU A 468 -24.60 1.27 -11.72
C LEU A 468 -26.10 0.92 -11.58
N GLU A 469 -26.99 1.84 -11.96
CA GLU A 469 -28.43 1.58 -11.97
C GLU A 469 -28.80 0.45 -12.93
N ALA A 470 -28.15 0.36 -14.10
CA ALA A 470 -28.32 -0.74 -15.04
C ALA A 470 -27.81 -2.08 -14.48
N LEU A 471 -26.63 -2.10 -13.84
CA LEU A 471 -26.09 -3.29 -13.18
C LEU A 471 -27.02 -3.81 -12.07
N PHE A 472 -27.58 -2.90 -11.26
CA PHE A 472 -28.57 -3.26 -10.26
C PHE A 472 -29.84 -3.84 -10.89
N PHE A 473 -30.37 -3.20 -11.93
CA PHE A 473 -31.55 -3.68 -12.63
C PHE A 473 -31.34 -5.08 -13.22
N GLU A 474 -30.22 -5.31 -13.91
CA GLU A 474 -29.85 -6.60 -14.50
C GLU A 474 -29.69 -7.70 -13.45
N ALA A 475 -29.12 -7.35 -12.28
CA ALA A 475 -29.03 -8.26 -11.15
C ALA A 475 -30.35 -8.46 -10.39
N GLY A 476 -31.45 -7.79 -10.80
CA GLY A 476 -32.78 -7.93 -10.21
C GLY A 476 -33.06 -7.04 -9.00
N PHE A 477 -32.25 -6.01 -8.77
CA PHE A 477 -32.48 -5.02 -7.72
C PHE A 477 -33.32 -3.85 -8.21
N ARG A 478 -34.01 -3.21 -7.26
CA ARG A 478 -34.60 -1.88 -7.44
C ARG A 478 -33.70 -0.84 -6.79
N THR A 479 -33.22 0.13 -7.56
CA THR A 479 -32.48 1.28 -7.01
C THR A 479 -33.42 2.15 -6.17
N VAL A 480 -33.06 2.39 -4.92
CA VAL A 480 -33.77 3.29 -4.00
C VAL A 480 -33.15 4.67 -4.02
N ARG A 481 -31.80 4.74 -3.99
CA ARG A 481 -31.02 5.97 -4.06
C ARG A 481 -29.71 5.68 -4.80
N CYS A 482 -29.24 6.60 -5.64
CA CYS A 482 -27.94 6.52 -6.29
C CYS A 482 -27.43 7.93 -6.60
N GLU A 483 -26.33 8.34 -5.96
CA GLU A 483 -25.87 9.73 -5.95
C GLU A 483 -24.34 9.83 -5.91
N TYR A 484 -23.79 10.86 -6.56
CA TYR A 484 -22.39 11.21 -6.40
C TYR A 484 -22.16 11.93 -5.08
N VAL A 485 -21.20 11.43 -4.32
CA VAL A 485 -20.73 12.05 -3.08
C VAL A 485 -19.36 12.66 -3.33
N TYR A 486 -19.29 13.98 -3.25
CA TYR A 486 -18.04 14.74 -3.38
C TYR A 486 -17.42 14.98 -2.01
N LYS A 487 -16.14 14.69 -1.88
CA LYS A 487 -15.37 14.94 -0.66
C LYS A 487 -14.07 15.64 -0.99
N HIS A 488 -13.58 16.45 -0.06
CA HIS A 488 -12.18 16.88 -0.08
C HIS A 488 -11.41 16.00 0.89
N THR A 489 -10.43 15.27 0.38
CA THR A 489 -9.47 14.57 1.22
C THR A 489 -8.21 15.41 1.27
N THR A 490 -7.95 15.99 2.44
CA THR A 490 -6.71 16.71 2.71
C THR A 490 -5.73 15.77 3.38
N ASN A 491 -4.71 15.35 2.63
CA ASN A 491 -3.54 14.77 3.25
C ASN A 491 -2.67 15.91 3.76
N VAL A 492 -2.85 16.26 5.04
CA VAL A 492 -2.09 17.33 5.71
C VAL A 492 -0.58 17.06 5.67
N SER A 493 -0.18 15.78 5.72
CA SER A 493 1.23 15.39 5.66
C SER A 493 1.85 15.58 4.26
N GLU A 494 1.04 15.67 3.22
CA GLU A 494 1.48 15.88 1.83
C GLU A 494 1.09 17.26 1.27
N ASN A 495 0.50 18.12 2.10
CA ASN A 495 -0.13 19.38 1.69
C ASN A 495 -1.02 19.24 0.43
N LEU A 496 -1.70 18.10 0.32
CA LEU A 496 -2.46 17.72 -0.86
C LEU A 496 -3.94 17.69 -0.49
N SER A 497 -4.72 18.63 -1.00
CA SER A 497 -6.18 18.58 -0.91
C SER A 497 -6.75 18.19 -2.26
N VAL A 498 -7.34 17.00 -2.33
CA VAL A 498 -7.87 16.45 -3.58
C VAL A 498 -9.37 16.22 -3.46
N ARG A 499 -10.08 16.57 -4.53
CA ARG A 499 -11.49 16.26 -4.67
C ARG A 499 -11.64 14.77 -4.96
N ARG A 500 -12.33 14.07 -4.08
CA ARG A 500 -12.74 12.68 -4.27
C ARG A 500 -14.18 12.63 -4.73
N VAL A 501 -14.46 11.73 -5.67
CA VAL A 501 -15.79 11.45 -6.20
C VAL A 501 -16.10 9.99 -5.91
N PHE A 502 -17.15 9.77 -5.14
CA PHE A 502 -17.67 8.43 -4.85
C PHE A 502 -19.07 8.33 -5.43
N LEU A 503 -19.44 7.15 -5.92
CA LEU A 503 -20.82 6.82 -6.19
C LEU A 503 -21.37 6.05 -5.00
N GLN A 504 -22.45 6.54 -4.40
CA GLN A 504 -23.09 5.93 -3.25
C GLN A 504 -24.53 5.57 -3.60
N ALA A 505 -24.94 4.35 -3.27
CA ALA A 505 -26.26 3.88 -3.60
C ALA A 505 -26.87 2.96 -2.53
N VAL A 506 -28.19 2.87 -2.59
CA VAL A 506 -29.01 1.93 -1.83
C VAL A 506 -29.88 1.22 -2.84
N ALA A 507 -29.77 -0.09 -2.89
CA ALA A 507 -30.60 -0.95 -3.73
C ALA A 507 -31.38 -1.92 -2.86
N GLU A 508 -32.52 -2.39 -3.34
CA GLU A 508 -33.42 -3.26 -2.58
C GLU A 508 -33.77 -4.50 -3.40
N ARG A 509 -33.74 -5.68 -2.77
CA ARG A 509 -34.33 -6.90 -3.34
C ARG A 509 -35.84 -6.72 -3.32
N PRO A 510 -36.54 -6.66 -4.46
CA PRO A 510 -38.00 -6.54 -4.45
C PRO A 510 -38.65 -7.75 -3.77
N VAL A 511 -39.79 -7.50 -3.12
CA VAL A 511 -40.73 -8.54 -2.71
C VAL A 511 -41.47 -8.97 -4.00
N GLU A 512 -41.41 -10.25 -4.38
CA GLU A 512 -42.10 -10.77 -5.58
C GLU A 512 -43.60 -10.40 -5.56
N ASP A 513 -44.31 -10.16 -6.68
CA ASP A 513 -44.04 -10.54 -8.08
C ASP A 513 -44.64 -9.54 -9.10
N ARG A 514 -43.99 -9.36 -10.26
CA ARG A 514 -44.69 -9.05 -11.52
C ARG A 514 -44.11 -9.91 -12.63
N THR A 515 -44.75 -11.05 -12.84
CA THR A 515 -44.80 -11.69 -14.15
C THR A 515 -45.29 -10.64 -15.16
N PHE A 516 -44.42 -10.24 -16.10
CA PHE A 516 -44.92 -9.62 -17.31
C PHE A 516 -45.50 -10.74 -18.18
N PRO A 517 -46.76 -10.65 -18.65
CA PRO A 517 -47.33 -11.65 -19.53
C PRO A 517 -46.51 -11.72 -20.83
N ALA A 518 -46.41 -12.95 -21.33
CA ALA A 518 -45.59 -13.38 -22.48
C ALA A 518 -45.86 -12.62 -23.78
#